data_AF-A0A2N2LLE3-F1
#
_entry.id   AF-A0A2N2LLE3-F1
#
_cell.length_a   1.000
_cell.length_b   1.000
_cell.length_c   1.000
_cell.angle_alpha   90.00
_cell.angle_beta   90.00
_cell.angle_gamma   90.00
#
_symmetry.space_group_name_H-M   'P 1'
#
loop_
_entity.id
_entity.type
_entity.pdbx_description
1 polymer ?
#
loop_
_entity_poly.entity_id
_entity_poly.type
_entity_poly.pdbx_seq_one_letter_code
_entity_poly.pdbx_strand_id
1 'polypeptide(L)'
;MPPREMAAWLHDFFPNIAPSMSGDPCWIAWMLTREAEHNPPFYWLGRALDAAADGGVTEVFRARLLAAHGADSCLGRGDRDHRAQDVLTEACGYAWTAAHLGPPVLEPVDERGLEEGALRIHVPSHDAYVAPRRVWPQRTMTEVMQAVGSLAEAASQALPPAPGRVLYTDLWHDRMYAQSVGYRLELTEPIQQALRHFAGEYHLGHVLTRPFQWGNPVEAWY
;
A
#
# COMPACT_ATOMS: atom_id res chain seq x y z
N MET A 1 6.89 -22.90 3.12
CA MET A 1 7.14 -22.75 1.68
C MET A 1 7.83 -21.40 1.50
N PRO A 2 8.91 -21.27 0.69
CA PRO A 2 9.46 -19.96 0.37
C PRO A 2 8.38 -19.14 -0.36
N PRO A 3 8.32 -17.81 -0.14
CA PRO A 3 7.31 -17.00 -0.77
C PRO A 3 7.50 -16.93 -2.28
N ARG A 4 6.41 -16.67 -2.99
CA ARG A 4 6.49 -16.46 -4.43
C ARG A 4 7.23 -15.15 -4.71
N GLU A 5 8.18 -15.19 -5.64
CA GLU A 5 8.89 -14.00 -6.08
C GLU A 5 7.93 -12.95 -6.65
N MET A 6 8.15 -11.68 -6.32
CA MET A 6 7.29 -10.59 -6.77
C MET A 6 7.24 -10.49 -8.29
N ALA A 7 8.37 -10.74 -8.98
CA ALA A 7 8.41 -10.75 -10.44
C ALA A 7 7.46 -11.82 -11.03
N ALA A 8 7.32 -12.98 -10.38
CA ALA A 8 6.40 -14.02 -10.81
C ALA A 8 4.94 -13.59 -10.65
N TRP A 9 4.61 -12.87 -9.57
CA TRP A 9 3.28 -12.26 -9.40
C TRP A 9 2.98 -11.22 -10.48
N LEU A 10 3.94 -10.32 -10.73
CA LEU A 10 3.78 -9.28 -11.75
C LEU A 10 3.66 -9.85 -13.16
N HIS A 11 4.35 -10.94 -13.49
CA HIS A 11 4.20 -11.62 -14.77
C HIS A 11 2.81 -12.22 -14.99
N ASP A 12 2.20 -12.81 -13.96
CA ASP A 12 0.82 -13.32 -14.04
C ASP A 12 -0.20 -12.20 -14.26
N PHE A 13 0.02 -11.07 -13.59
CA PHE A 13 -0.87 -9.93 -13.66
C PHE A 13 -0.69 -9.15 -14.98
N PHE A 14 0.54 -8.99 -15.44
CA PHE A 14 0.93 -8.18 -16.60
C PHE A 14 1.74 -9.00 -17.62
N PRO A 15 1.14 -9.99 -18.29
CA PRO A 15 1.86 -10.87 -19.21
C PRO A 15 2.44 -10.15 -20.44
N ASN A 16 1.92 -8.97 -20.76
CA ASN A 16 2.32 -8.18 -21.93
C ASN A 16 3.42 -7.13 -21.61
N ILE A 17 3.77 -6.95 -20.35
CA ILE A 17 4.82 -6.00 -19.95
C ILE A 17 6.15 -6.73 -19.87
N ALA A 18 7.10 -6.32 -20.72
CA ALA A 18 8.46 -6.85 -20.70
C ALA A 18 9.32 -6.18 -19.61
N PRO A 19 10.24 -6.91 -18.97
CA PRO A 19 11.22 -6.32 -18.06
C PRO A 19 12.13 -5.32 -18.80
N SER A 20 12.36 -4.14 -18.22
CA SER A 20 13.29 -3.15 -18.78
C SER A 20 13.96 -2.29 -17.72
N MET A 21 15.25 -2.01 -17.90
CA MET A 21 16.03 -1.03 -17.12
C MET A 21 16.40 0.22 -17.92
N SER A 22 16.04 0.27 -19.21
CA SER A 22 16.48 1.31 -20.16
C SER A 22 15.30 2.05 -20.79
N GLY A 23 15.53 3.28 -21.25
CA GLY A 23 14.56 4.02 -22.06
C GLY A 23 13.35 4.53 -21.26
N ASP A 24 13.58 4.91 -20.00
CA ASP A 24 12.56 5.29 -19.02
C ASP A 24 11.39 4.28 -18.94
N PRO A 25 11.60 3.09 -18.35
CA PRO A 25 10.55 2.09 -18.22
C PRO A 25 9.53 2.52 -17.16
N CYS A 26 8.26 2.10 -17.34
CA CYS A 26 7.25 2.17 -16.28
C CYS A 26 7.72 1.39 -15.04
N TRP A 27 7.10 1.65 -13.90
CA TRP A 27 7.50 1.09 -12.63
C TRP A 27 7.35 -0.44 -12.59
N ILE A 28 6.30 -1.00 -13.19
CA ILE A 28 6.09 -2.45 -13.30
C ILE A 28 7.21 -3.11 -14.13
N ALA A 29 7.52 -2.58 -15.31
CA ALA A 29 8.61 -3.09 -16.16
C ALA A 29 9.96 -3.02 -15.45
N TRP A 30 10.21 -1.97 -14.68
CA TRP A 30 11.42 -1.82 -13.87
C TRP A 30 11.47 -2.81 -12.70
N MET A 31 10.33 -3.10 -12.07
CA MET A 31 10.24 -4.08 -10.98
C MET A 31 10.49 -5.51 -11.45
N LEU A 32 10.02 -5.87 -12.64
CA LEU A 32 10.27 -7.19 -13.24
C LEU A 32 11.76 -7.49 -13.42
N THR A 33 12.65 -6.47 -13.38
CA THR A 33 14.10 -6.66 -13.48
C THR A 33 14.79 -6.88 -12.13
N ARG A 34 14.04 -7.03 -11.04
CA ARG A 34 14.56 -6.96 -9.67
C ARG A 34 14.26 -8.24 -8.90
N GLU A 35 15.19 -8.61 -8.04
CA GLU A 35 15.11 -9.81 -7.19
C GLU A 35 14.78 -9.42 -5.75
N ALA A 36 13.96 -10.22 -5.07
CA ALA A 36 13.55 -9.94 -3.69
C ALA A 36 14.72 -9.95 -2.70
N GLU A 37 15.73 -10.79 -2.91
CA GLU A 37 16.90 -10.94 -2.03
C GLU A 37 17.65 -9.63 -1.78
N HIS A 38 17.67 -8.73 -2.77
CA HIS A 38 18.35 -7.44 -2.69
C HIS A 38 17.38 -6.26 -2.53
N ASN A 39 16.08 -6.51 -2.46
CA ASN A 39 15.03 -5.50 -2.41
C ASN A 39 13.97 -5.90 -1.37
N PRO A 40 14.19 -5.61 -0.07
CA PRO A 40 13.26 -5.98 0.99
C PRO A 40 11.79 -5.57 0.74
N PRO A 41 11.47 -4.39 0.16
CA PRO A 41 10.10 -4.07 -0.23
C PRO A 41 9.46 -5.10 -1.15
N PHE A 42 10.23 -5.70 -2.08
CA PHE A 42 9.69 -6.65 -3.06
C PHE A 42 9.45 -8.01 -2.45
N TYR A 43 10.32 -8.43 -1.52
CA TYR A 43 10.05 -9.60 -0.69
C TYR A 43 8.68 -9.47 0.01
N TRP A 44 8.42 -8.34 0.68
CA TRP A 44 7.18 -8.15 1.41
C TRP A 44 5.96 -7.97 0.49
N LEU A 45 6.12 -7.38 -0.69
CA LEU A 45 5.07 -7.36 -1.71
C LEU A 45 4.67 -8.77 -2.15
N GLY A 46 5.65 -9.64 -2.46
CA GLY A 46 5.38 -11.03 -2.79
C GLY A 46 4.59 -11.72 -1.67
N ARG A 47 5.00 -11.51 -0.41
CA ARG A 47 4.28 -12.00 0.78
C ARG A 47 2.86 -11.45 0.91
N ALA A 48 2.63 -10.21 0.52
CA ALA A 48 1.30 -9.60 0.57
C ALA A 48 0.35 -10.28 -0.44
N LEU A 49 0.85 -10.55 -1.64
CA LEU A 49 0.10 -11.23 -2.69
C LEU A 49 -0.09 -12.73 -2.41
N ASP A 50 0.86 -13.38 -1.74
CA ASP A 50 0.69 -14.72 -1.21
C ASP A 50 -0.47 -14.75 -0.20
N ALA A 51 -0.52 -13.79 0.74
CA ALA A 51 -1.64 -13.68 1.69
C ALA A 51 -2.98 -13.41 0.98
N ALA A 52 -2.98 -12.59 -0.08
CA ALA A 52 -4.15 -12.38 -0.92
C ALA A 52 -4.61 -13.66 -1.63
N ALA A 53 -3.67 -14.53 -2.05
CA ALA A 53 -3.98 -15.83 -2.64
C ALA A 53 -4.57 -16.81 -1.63
N ASP A 54 -3.97 -16.90 -0.44
CA ASP A 54 -4.49 -17.71 0.66
C ASP A 54 -5.90 -17.27 1.08
N GLY A 55 -6.17 -15.96 1.00
CA GLY A 55 -7.48 -15.37 1.24
C GLY A 55 -8.47 -15.42 0.07
N GLY A 56 -8.07 -15.93 -1.10
CA GLY A 56 -8.92 -16.04 -2.28
C GLY A 56 -9.28 -14.72 -2.96
N VAL A 57 -8.50 -13.65 -2.75
CA VAL A 57 -8.76 -12.30 -3.27
C VAL A 57 -7.74 -11.83 -4.33
N THR A 58 -6.88 -12.72 -4.83
CA THR A 58 -5.89 -12.40 -5.87
C THR A 58 -6.49 -11.74 -7.10
N GLU A 59 -7.60 -12.25 -7.64
CA GLU A 59 -8.21 -11.67 -8.84
C GLU A 59 -8.78 -10.26 -8.62
N VAL A 60 -9.14 -9.91 -7.37
CA VAL A 60 -9.55 -8.54 -7.03
C VAL A 60 -8.37 -7.59 -7.19
N PHE A 61 -7.21 -7.93 -6.61
CA PHE A 61 -6.00 -7.11 -6.75
C PHE A 61 -5.49 -7.08 -8.19
N ARG A 62 -5.55 -8.20 -8.91
CA ARG A 62 -5.19 -8.25 -10.33
C ARG A 62 -6.06 -7.31 -11.16
N ALA A 63 -7.39 -7.36 -11.00
CA ALA A 63 -8.31 -6.51 -11.73
C ALA A 63 -8.05 -5.02 -11.44
N ARG A 64 -7.84 -4.66 -10.16
CA ARG A 64 -7.52 -3.29 -9.76
C ARG A 64 -6.16 -2.82 -10.29
N LEU A 65 -5.14 -3.65 -10.24
CA LEU A 65 -3.82 -3.33 -10.80
C LEU A 65 -3.89 -3.08 -12.31
N LEU A 66 -4.64 -3.92 -13.03
CA LEU A 66 -4.84 -3.77 -14.47
C LEU A 66 -5.63 -2.51 -14.81
N ALA A 67 -6.63 -2.15 -14.00
CA ALA A 67 -7.41 -0.93 -14.19
C ALA A 67 -6.56 0.32 -13.93
N ALA A 68 -5.86 0.35 -12.79
CA ALA A 68 -4.99 1.46 -12.37
C ALA A 68 -3.80 1.72 -13.31
N HIS A 69 -3.11 0.64 -13.72
CA HIS A 69 -1.88 0.75 -14.51
C HIS A 69 -2.12 0.66 -16.03
N GLY A 70 -3.12 -0.13 -16.44
CA GLY A 70 -3.29 -0.61 -17.81
C GLY A 70 -2.51 -1.90 -18.07
N ALA A 71 -3.12 -2.81 -18.84
CA ALA A 71 -2.56 -4.14 -19.15
C ALA A 71 -1.24 -4.09 -19.95
N ASP A 72 -1.07 -3.06 -20.78
CA ASP A 72 0.05 -2.93 -21.72
C ASP A 72 0.92 -1.68 -21.48
N SER A 73 0.71 -0.96 -20.36
CA SER A 73 1.37 0.33 -20.15
C SER A 73 2.89 0.18 -19.99
N CYS A 74 3.66 0.86 -20.84
CA CYS A 74 5.12 1.00 -20.72
C CYS A 74 5.63 2.37 -21.21
N LEU A 75 4.78 3.40 -21.19
CA LEU A 75 5.09 4.78 -21.64
C LEU A 75 5.85 5.61 -20.59
N GLY A 76 6.78 4.98 -19.88
CA GLY A 76 7.52 5.61 -18.79
C GLY A 76 6.73 5.82 -17.51
N ARG A 77 7.38 6.49 -16.55
CA ARG A 77 6.83 6.67 -15.21
C ARG A 77 5.79 7.78 -15.16
N GLY A 78 4.69 7.54 -14.45
CA GLY A 78 3.67 8.56 -14.25
C GLY A 78 2.54 8.12 -13.33
N ASP A 79 1.41 8.82 -13.42
CA ASP A 79 0.27 8.65 -12.51
C ASP A 79 -0.28 7.22 -12.46
N ARG A 80 -0.19 6.47 -13.57
CA ARG A 80 -0.61 5.06 -13.61
C ARG A 80 0.26 4.15 -12.75
N ASP A 81 1.57 4.38 -12.73
CA ASP A 81 2.49 3.67 -11.83
C ASP A 81 2.22 4.06 -10.38
N HIS A 82 1.81 5.31 -10.15
CA HIS A 82 1.47 5.79 -8.82
C HIS A 82 0.23 5.06 -8.29
N ARG A 83 -0.82 4.99 -9.11
CA ARG A 83 -2.05 4.26 -8.81
C ARG A 83 -1.81 2.76 -8.61
N ALA A 84 -0.93 2.14 -9.40
CA ALA A 84 -0.55 0.75 -9.21
C ALA A 84 0.06 0.50 -7.82
N GLN A 85 0.89 1.44 -7.35
CA GLN A 85 1.50 1.36 -6.01
C GLN A 85 0.51 1.60 -4.88
N ASP A 86 -0.55 2.38 -5.11
CA ASP A 86 -1.67 2.48 -4.16
C ASP A 86 -2.39 1.14 -4.03
N VAL A 87 -2.69 0.45 -5.14
CA VAL A 87 -3.30 -0.89 -5.10
C VAL A 87 -2.39 -1.91 -4.39
N LEU A 88 -1.08 -1.82 -4.57
CA LEU A 88 -0.14 -2.66 -3.82
C LEU A 88 -0.09 -2.30 -2.33
N THR A 89 -0.32 -1.04 -1.95
CA THR A 89 -0.56 -0.67 -0.54
C THR A 89 -1.80 -1.38 0.01
N GLU A 90 -2.87 -1.46 -0.78
CA GLU A 90 -4.11 -2.16 -0.37
C GLU A 90 -3.82 -3.65 -0.13
N ALA A 91 -3.01 -4.30 -0.99
CA ALA A 91 -2.58 -5.68 -0.77
C ALA A 91 -1.74 -5.84 0.51
N CYS A 92 -0.82 -4.91 0.79
CA CYS A 92 -0.07 -4.86 2.04
C CYS A 92 -0.98 -4.68 3.26
N GLY A 93 -1.95 -3.78 3.19
CA GLY A 93 -2.94 -3.57 4.25
C GLY A 93 -3.81 -4.80 4.48
N TYR A 94 -4.20 -5.51 3.40
CA TYR A 94 -4.93 -6.78 3.49
C TYR A 94 -4.10 -7.84 4.21
N ALA A 95 -2.84 -8.04 3.80
CA ALA A 95 -1.96 -9.02 4.40
C ALA A 95 -1.67 -8.73 5.89
N TRP A 96 -1.45 -7.46 6.23
CA TRP A 96 -1.31 -7.04 7.62
C TRP A 96 -2.58 -7.35 8.43
N THR A 97 -3.75 -6.99 7.89
CA THR A 97 -5.05 -7.22 8.53
C THR A 97 -5.28 -8.71 8.76
N ALA A 98 -5.03 -9.54 7.75
CA ALA A 98 -5.18 -10.99 7.85
C ALA A 98 -4.29 -11.60 8.94
N ALA A 99 -3.06 -11.10 9.07
CA ALA A 99 -2.08 -11.59 10.03
C ALA A 99 -2.35 -11.14 11.48
N HIS A 100 -2.93 -9.96 11.68
CA HIS A 100 -3.03 -9.34 13.02
C HIS A 100 -4.44 -9.26 13.59
N LEU A 101 -5.44 -9.13 12.72
CA LEU A 101 -6.84 -8.96 13.10
C LEU A 101 -7.69 -10.18 12.75
N GLY A 102 -7.26 -11.00 11.79
CA GLY A 102 -7.97 -12.21 11.37
C GLY A 102 -8.54 -12.12 9.96
N PRO A 103 -9.35 -13.11 9.52
CA PRO A 103 -9.80 -13.24 8.13
C PRO A 103 -10.53 -11.98 7.63
N PRO A 104 -9.96 -11.25 6.66
CA PRO A 104 -10.56 -10.01 6.16
C PRO A 104 -11.42 -10.23 4.92
N VAL A 105 -12.38 -9.32 4.72
CA VAL A 105 -13.19 -9.17 3.52
C VAL A 105 -12.89 -7.82 2.89
N LEU A 106 -12.76 -7.79 1.56
CA LEU A 106 -12.58 -6.54 0.80
C LEU A 106 -13.93 -5.93 0.46
N GLU A 107 -14.10 -4.65 0.76
CA GLU A 107 -15.30 -3.88 0.47
C GLU A 107 -14.93 -2.64 -0.38
N PRO A 108 -15.56 -2.41 -1.54
CA PRO A 108 -15.33 -1.21 -2.31
C PRO A 108 -15.88 0.02 -1.57
N VAL A 109 -15.13 1.12 -1.57
CA VAL A 109 -15.59 2.42 -1.07
C VAL A 109 -15.83 3.35 -2.26
N ASP A 110 -17.01 3.98 -2.28
CA ASP A 110 -17.30 5.04 -3.23
C ASP A 110 -16.69 6.36 -2.73
N GLU A 111 -15.39 6.54 -2.98
CA GLU A 111 -14.70 7.80 -2.70
C GLU A 111 -14.82 8.74 -3.89
N ARG A 112 -15.53 9.86 -3.69
CA ARG A 112 -15.67 10.91 -4.73
C ARG A 112 -14.28 11.38 -5.18
N GLY A 113 -13.94 11.13 -6.44
CA GLY A 113 -12.71 11.65 -7.07
C GLY A 113 -11.61 10.63 -7.35
N LEU A 114 -11.79 9.35 -6.99
CA LEU A 114 -10.95 8.27 -7.50
C LEU A 114 -11.76 7.50 -8.55
N GLU A 115 -11.33 7.50 -9.82
CA GLU A 115 -12.02 6.78 -10.91
C GLU A 115 -12.19 5.28 -10.64
N GLU A 116 -11.38 4.75 -9.72
CA GLU A 116 -11.47 3.42 -9.12
C GLU A 116 -11.44 3.60 -7.60
N GLY A 117 -12.59 3.52 -6.94
CA GLY A 117 -12.73 3.74 -5.49
C GLY A 117 -11.73 2.91 -4.67
N ALA A 118 -11.21 3.48 -3.58
CA ALA A 118 -10.30 2.80 -2.67
C ALA A 118 -10.94 1.55 -2.05
N LEU A 119 -10.13 0.55 -1.68
CA LEU A 119 -10.61 -0.57 -0.88
C LEU A 119 -10.66 -0.22 0.61
N ARG A 120 -11.75 -0.64 1.26
CA ARG A 120 -11.84 -0.84 2.70
C ARG A 120 -11.70 -2.33 2.99
N ILE A 121 -11.06 -2.66 4.09
CA ILE A 121 -10.92 -4.03 4.56
C ILE A 121 -11.75 -4.16 5.83
N HIS A 122 -12.63 -5.15 5.89
CA HIS A 122 -13.47 -5.43 7.05
C HIS A 122 -13.07 -6.78 7.67
N VAL A 123 -13.00 -6.84 8.99
CA VAL A 123 -12.73 -8.04 9.77
C VAL A 123 -13.98 -8.39 10.59
N PRO A 124 -14.86 -9.27 10.08
CA PRO A 124 -16.16 -9.51 10.70
C PRO A 124 -16.11 -10.04 12.13
N SER A 125 -15.05 -10.79 12.49
CA SER A 125 -14.89 -11.36 13.83
C SER A 125 -14.66 -10.30 14.93
N HIS A 126 -14.24 -9.10 14.55
CA HIS A 126 -13.92 -8.01 15.49
C HIS A 126 -14.74 -6.74 15.24
N ASP A 127 -15.60 -6.75 14.22
CA ASP A 127 -16.27 -5.53 13.70
C ASP A 127 -15.24 -4.40 13.52
N ALA A 128 -14.12 -4.74 12.85
CA ALA A 128 -13.01 -3.83 12.64
C ALA A 128 -12.84 -3.52 11.16
N TYR A 129 -12.52 -2.27 10.85
CA TYR A 129 -12.31 -1.80 9.49
C TYR A 129 -10.96 -1.12 9.34
N VAL A 130 -10.27 -1.42 8.24
CA VAL A 130 -8.95 -0.90 7.91
C VAL A 130 -9.02 -0.13 6.58
N ALA A 131 -8.45 1.07 6.55
CA ALA A 131 -8.28 1.89 5.36
C ALA A 131 -6.80 1.97 4.98
N PRO A 132 -6.33 1.19 3.98
CA PRO A 132 -4.96 1.29 3.48
C PRO A 132 -4.76 2.57 2.67
N ARG A 133 -3.76 3.36 3.02
CA ARG A 133 -3.41 4.61 2.34
C ARG A 133 -1.89 4.73 2.20
N ARG A 134 -1.46 5.50 1.20
CA ARG A 134 -0.05 5.77 0.96
C ARG A 134 0.29 7.22 1.20
N VAL A 135 1.37 7.47 1.94
CA VAL A 135 1.98 8.80 2.01
C VAL A 135 2.96 8.95 0.86
N TRP A 136 2.60 9.82 -0.08
CA TRP A 136 3.41 10.23 -1.22
C TRP A 136 4.58 11.11 -0.80
N PRO A 137 5.66 11.23 -1.60
CA PRO A 137 6.80 12.08 -1.28
C PRO A 137 6.37 13.53 -1.06
N GLN A 138 6.79 14.08 0.06
CA GLN A 138 6.61 15.48 0.40
C GLN A 138 7.97 16.17 0.48
N ARG A 139 8.01 17.45 0.17
CA ARG A 139 9.23 18.28 0.16
C ARG A 139 9.43 18.98 1.49
N THR A 140 8.37 19.22 2.25
CA THR A 140 8.41 19.98 3.50
C THR A 140 7.66 19.28 4.63
N MET A 141 7.96 19.68 5.87
CA MET A 141 7.23 19.19 7.04
C MET A 141 5.74 19.54 7.00
N THR A 142 5.42 20.76 6.55
CA THR A 142 4.04 21.22 6.40
C THR A 142 3.27 20.34 5.41
N GLU A 143 3.91 19.97 4.30
CA GLU A 143 3.32 19.06 3.32
C GLU A 143 3.11 17.65 3.90
N VAL A 144 4.04 17.15 4.73
CA VAL A 144 3.84 15.87 5.46
C VAL A 144 2.63 15.94 6.38
N MET A 145 2.53 16.99 7.21
CA MET A 145 1.40 17.17 8.13
C MET A 145 0.07 17.26 7.37
N GLN A 146 0.03 18.03 6.28
CA GLN A 146 -1.15 18.16 5.43
C GLN A 146 -1.53 16.82 4.79
N ALA A 147 -0.57 16.10 4.22
CA ALA A 147 -0.81 14.80 3.59
C ALA A 147 -1.37 13.80 4.61
N VAL A 148 -0.74 13.66 5.78
CA VAL A 148 -1.20 12.73 6.81
C VAL A 148 -2.58 13.13 7.36
N GLY A 149 -2.81 14.42 7.60
CA GLY A 149 -4.11 14.93 8.04
C GLY A 149 -5.22 14.63 7.05
N SER A 150 -5.00 14.89 5.75
CA SER A 150 -5.96 14.56 4.70
C SER A 150 -6.22 13.07 4.56
N LEU A 151 -5.20 12.21 4.74
CA LEU A 151 -5.38 10.77 4.74
C LEU A 151 -6.21 10.28 5.93
N ALA A 152 -5.97 10.83 7.13
CA ALA A 152 -6.73 10.50 8.33
C ALA A 152 -8.19 10.97 8.22
N GLU A 153 -8.42 12.18 7.71
CA GLU A 153 -9.77 12.69 7.44
C GLU A 153 -10.50 11.78 6.44
N ALA A 154 -9.89 11.48 5.30
CA ALA A 154 -10.48 10.62 4.27
C ALA A 154 -10.78 9.21 4.82
N ALA A 155 -9.85 8.61 5.57
CA ALA A 155 -10.07 7.32 6.21
C ALA A 155 -11.24 7.38 7.21
N SER A 156 -11.35 8.47 7.98
CA SER A 156 -12.46 8.65 8.92
C SER A 156 -13.82 8.75 8.22
N GLN A 157 -13.87 9.27 6.99
CA GLN A 157 -15.10 9.36 6.20
C GLN A 157 -15.43 8.03 5.51
N ALA A 158 -14.40 7.28 5.08
CA ALA A 158 -14.56 6.00 4.39
C ALA A 158 -14.89 4.82 5.33
N LEU A 159 -14.43 4.88 6.58
CA LEU A 159 -14.63 3.82 7.57
C LEU A 159 -15.93 4.03 8.35
N PRO A 160 -16.81 3.03 8.42
CA PRO A 160 -18.06 3.15 9.14
C PRO A 160 -17.79 3.32 10.65
N PRO A 161 -18.77 3.83 11.42
CA PRO A 161 -18.67 3.87 12.88
C PRO A 161 -18.57 2.44 13.42
N ALA A 162 -17.40 2.09 13.95
CA ALA A 162 -17.07 0.77 14.47
C ALA A 162 -16.04 0.90 15.60
N PRO A 163 -15.96 -0.06 16.55
CA PRO A 163 -14.97 -0.01 17.63
C PRO A 163 -13.53 -0.06 17.13
N GLY A 164 -13.27 -0.87 16.10
CA GLY A 164 -11.95 -0.98 15.47
C GLY A 164 -11.92 -0.24 14.15
N ARG A 165 -11.36 0.98 14.11
CA ARG A 165 -11.16 1.73 12.86
C ARG A 165 -9.69 2.04 12.73
N VAL A 166 -9.04 1.53 11.69
CA VAL A 166 -7.58 1.60 11.55
C VAL A 166 -7.19 2.27 10.25
N LEU A 167 -6.37 3.31 10.32
CA LEU A 167 -5.64 3.85 9.19
C LEU A 167 -4.34 3.07 9.00
N TYR A 168 -4.28 2.21 7.97
CA TYR A 168 -3.05 1.56 7.57
C TYR A 168 -2.29 2.46 6.60
N THR A 169 -1.06 2.84 6.93
CA THR A 169 -0.26 3.79 6.14
C THR A 169 1.02 3.14 5.66
N ASP A 170 1.24 3.13 4.35
CA ASP A 170 2.50 2.75 3.72
C ASP A 170 3.26 3.98 3.21
N LEU A 171 4.58 3.98 3.38
CA LEU A 171 5.43 5.05 2.86
C LEU A 171 5.78 4.79 1.39
N TRP A 172 5.82 5.84 0.58
CA TRP A 172 6.18 5.74 -0.84
C TRP A 172 7.59 5.16 -1.12
N HIS A 173 7.70 4.48 -2.26
CA HIS A 173 8.94 3.94 -2.82
C HIS A 173 9.34 4.64 -4.14
N ASP A 174 10.38 5.49 -4.15
CA ASP A 174 11.05 5.91 -5.40
C ASP A 174 12.43 5.23 -5.57
N ARG A 175 12.91 5.16 -6.82
CA ARG A 175 14.22 4.64 -7.29
C ARG A 175 15.40 5.03 -6.38
N MET A 176 15.33 6.15 -5.68
CA MET A 176 16.34 6.62 -4.70
C MET A 176 15.80 6.91 -3.30
N TYR A 177 14.47 6.92 -3.10
CA TYR A 177 13.86 7.44 -1.87
C TYR A 177 13.65 6.37 -0.80
N ALA A 178 13.55 5.09 -1.21
CA ALA A 178 13.45 3.97 -0.28
C ALA A 178 14.65 3.93 0.69
N GLN A 179 15.86 4.25 0.22
CA GLN A 179 17.06 4.37 1.06
C GLN A 179 17.03 5.58 2.01
N SER A 180 16.27 6.62 1.69
CA SER A 180 16.29 7.90 2.40
C SER A 180 15.27 7.93 3.54
N VAL A 181 13.97 7.72 3.27
CA VAL A 181 12.94 7.83 4.33
C VAL A 181 12.67 6.50 5.02
N GLY A 182 12.69 5.39 4.28
CA GLY A 182 12.46 4.07 4.86
C GLY A 182 13.57 3.59 5.81
N TYR A 183 14.79 4.15 5.72
CA TYR A 183 15.92 3.73 6.55
C TYR A 183 16.52 4.84 7.43
N ARG A 184 16.11 6.11 7.28
CA ARG A 184 16.56 7.21 8.17
C ARG A 184 15.43 7.55 9.13
N LEU A 185 15.61 7.16 10.40
CA LEU A 185 14.65 7.39 11.49
C LEU A 185 14.21 8.85 11.61
N GLU A 186 15.11 9.79 11.31
CA GLU A 186 14.88 11.24 11.30
C GLU A 186 13.76 11.69 10.35
N LEU A 187 13.47 10.91 9.31
CA LEU A 187 12.43 11.23 8.32
C LEU A 187 11.11 10.47 8.58
N THR A 188 11.13 9.39 9.37
CA THR A 188 9.92 8.66 9.78
C THR A 188 9.28 9.21 11.04
N GLU A 189 10.07 9.76 11.97
CA GLU A 189 9.58 10.31 13.24
C GLU A 189 8.50 11.39 13.05
N PRO A 190 8.64 12.35 12.11
CA PRO A 190 7.60 13.37 11.93
C PRO A 190 6.30 12.79 11.38
N ILE A 191 6.38 11.73 10.56
CA ILE A 191 5.20 11.02 10.03
C ILE A 191 4.49 10.28 11.17
N GLN A 192 5.25 9.64 12.08
CA GLN A 192 4.70 9.01 13.28
C GLN A 192 3.95 10.02 14.15
N GLN A 193 4.57 11.17 14.42
CA GLN A 193 3.95 12.23 15.22
C GLN A 193 2.69 12.79 14.55
N ALA A 194 2.72 13.02 13.24
CA ALA A 194 1.56 13.43 12.47
C ALA A 194 0.43 12.40 12.55
N LEU A 195 0.75 11.11 12.39
CA LEU A 195 -0.23 10.03 12.46
C LEU A 195 -0.86 9.95 13.86
N ARG A 196 -0.06 9.95 14.93
CA ARG A 196 -0.59 9.93 16.31
C ARG A 196 -1.54 11.10 16.56
N HIS A 197 -1.19 12.29 16.06
CA HIS A 197 -2.02 13.48 16.24
C HIS A 197 -3.35 13.35 15.49
N PHE A 198 -3.31 13.14 14.17
CA PHE A 198 -4.52 13.16 13.34
C PHE A 198 -5.37 11.89 13.50
N ALA A 199 -4.77 10.71 13.64
CA ALA A 199 -5.53 9.49 13.93
C ALA A 199 -6.26 9.63 15.28
N GLY A 200 -5.61 10.22 16.30
CA GLY A 200 -6.25 10.53 17.57
C GLY A 200 -7.43 11.50 17.44
N GLU A 201 -7.28 12.56 16.64
CA GLU A 201 -8.36 13.53 16.34
C GLU A 201 -9.59 12.87 15.71
N TYR A 202 -9.37 11.91 14.80
CA TYR A 202 -10.44 11.21 14.08
C TYR A 202 -10.89 9.89 14.74
N HIS A 203 -10.41 9.60 15.96
CA HIS A 203 -10.67 8.36 16.70
C HIS A 203 -10.37 7.09 15.87
N LEU A 204 -9.19 7.08 15.26
CA LEU A 204 -8.65 5.96 14.49
C LEU A 204 -7.45 5.35 15.25
N GLY A 205 -7.35 4.03 15.25
CA GLY A 205 -6.05 3.37 15.35
C GLY A 205 -5.23 3.61 14.08
N HIS A 206 -3.93 3.37 14.13
CA HIS A 206 -3.04 3.54 12.99
C HIS A 206 -1.94 2.50 12.93
N VAL A 207 -1.49 2.23 11.71
CA VAL A 207 -0.32 1.42 11.40
C VAL A 207 0.52 2.21 10.42
N LEU A 208 1.83 2.30 10.68
CA LEU A 208 2.80 2.90 9.77
C LEU A 208 3.80 1.84 9.35
N THR A 209 4.00 1.69 8.04
CA THR A 209 4.96 0.74 7.48
C THR A 209 5.98 1.47 6.60
N ARG A 210 7.21 0.95 6.58
CA ARG A 210 8.17 1.29 5.53
C ARG A 210 7.64 0.76 4.20
N PRO A 211 8.13 1.28 3.05
CA PRO A 211 7.55 0.96 1.76
C PRO A 211 7.37 -0.54 1.55
N PHE A 212 6.10 -0.95 1.50
CA PHE A 212 5.60 -2.31 1.34
C PHE A 212 5.97 -3.32 2.45
N GLN A 213 6.61 -2.91 3.54
CA GLN A 213 7.09 -3.80 4.61
C GLN A 213 6.01 -4.09 5.65
N TRP A 214 4.86 -4.57 5.21
CA TRP A 214 3.66 -4.75 6.03
C TRP A 214 3.84 -5.65 7.25
N GLY A 215 4.70 -6.66 7.18
CA GLY A 215 4.99 -7.54 8.32
C GLY A 215 6.05 -7.01 9.27
N ASN A 216 6.54 -5.78 9.06
CA ASN A 216 7.50 -5.12 9.94
C ASN A 216 7.12 -3.63 10.11
N PRO A 217 6.01 -3.34 10.82
CA PRO A 217 5.56 -1.96 10.99
C PRO A 217 6.58 -1.13 11.77
N VAL A 218 6.70 0.13 11.38
CA VAL A 218 7.45 1.15 12.12
C VAL A 218 6.71 1.52 13.39
N GLU A 219 5.38 1.61 13.30
CA GLU A 219 4.50 1.91 14.41
C GLU A 219 3.15 1.23 14.20
N ALA A 220 2.52 0.77 15.29
CA ALA A 220 1.16 0.27 15.26
C ALA A 220 0.46 0.51 16.60
N TRP A 221 -0.74 1.07 16.56
CA TRP A 221 -1.61 1.30 17.71
C TRP A 221 -3.07 1.17 17.27
N TYR A 222 -3.79 0.16 17.76
CA TYR A 222 -5.16 -0.17 17.32
C TYR A 222 -5.88 -1.06 18.33
#